data_AF-A0A2B8AX01-F1
#
_entry.id   AF-A0A2B8AX01-F1
#
_cell.length_a   1.000
_cell.length_b   1.000
_cell.length_c   1.000
_cell.angle_alpha   90.00
_cell.angle_beta   90.00
_cell.angle_gamma   90.00
#
_symmetry.space_group_name_H-M   'P 1'
#
loop_
_entity.id
_entity.type
_entity.pdbx_description
1 polymer ?
#
loop_
_entity_poly.entity_id
_entity_poly.type
_entity_poly.pdbx_seq_one_letter_code
_entity_poly.pdbx_strand_id
1 'polypeptide(L)'
;MPGQPQAIVLPPYCDLPVPPVPPHVEDLWDDAQRARWESLWESPQANLWDSSAAATVAVLVTYERAILEGTASAWQAQEWRYASAALGLTPEALQKLNWTIQEEEDAEDAA
;
A
#
# COMPACT_ATOMS: atom_id res chain seq x y z
N MET A 1 -8.85 -2.66 -34.61
CA MET A 1 -8.60 -2.99 -33.20
C MET A 1 -8.12 -1.72 -32.52
N PRO A 2 -8.92 -1.06 -31.67
CA PRO A 2 -8.36 0.02 -30.85
C PRO A 2 -7.27 -0.58 -29.95
N GLY A 3 -6.11 0.08 -29.88
CA GLY A 3 -5.00 -0.38 -29.04
C GLY A 3 -5.43 -0.42 -27.58
N GLN A 4 -5.19 -1.53 -26.90
CA GLN A 4 -5.43 -1.61 -25.45
C GLN A 4 -4.60 -0.53 -24.75
N PRO A 5 -5.14 0.13 -23.70
CA PRO A 5 -4.36 1.08 -22.92
C PRO A 5 -3.15 0.36 -22.33
N GLN A 6 -1.95 0.92 -22.53
CA GLN A 6 -0.73 0.39 -21.94
C GLN A 6 -0.84 0.40 -20.42
N ALA A 7 -0.38 -0.69 -19.78
CA ALA A 7 -0.32 -0.78 -18.33
C ALA A 7 0.67 0.25 -17.77
N ILE A 8 0.38 0.78 -16.59
CA ILE A 8 1.31 1.62 -15.83
C ILE A 8 2.29 0.68 -15.14
N VAL A 9 3.57 0.78 -15.50
CA VAL A 9 4.64 -0.01 -14.89
C VAL A 9 5.22 0.76 -13.72
N LEU A 10 5.17 0.16 -12.53
CA LEU A 10 5.70 0.68 -11.28
C LEU A 10 7.10 0.14 -11.05
N PRO A 11 8.05 0.95 -10.58
CA PRO A 11 9.32 0.45 -10.07
C PRO A 11 9.11 -0.52 -8.88
N PRO A 12 10.12 -1.34 -8.53
CA PRO A 12 10.03 -2.30 -7.44
C PRO A 12 9.95 -1.66 -6.04
N TYR A 13 10.28 -0.38 -5.92
CA TYR A 13 10.16 0.40 -4.69
C TYR A 13 9.79 1.86 -5.00
N CYS A 14 9.41 2.61 -3.97
CA CYS A 14 9.16 4.04 -4.05
C CYS A 14 10.24 4.80 -3.28
N ASP A 15 11.01 5.64 -3.98
CA ASP A 15 12.08 6.48 -3.39
C ASP A 15 11.58 7.84 -2.87
N LEU A 16 10.28 8.09 -2.94
CA LEU A 16 9.70 9.31 -2.39
C LEU A 16 9.76 9.28 -0.86
N PRO A 17 9.97 10.45 -0.20
CA PRO A 17 10.05 10.49 1.24
C PRO A 17 8.76 9.99 1.88
N VAL A 18 8.88 9.10 2.86
CA VAL A 18 7.75 8.62 3.65
C VAL A 18 7.10 9.83 4.35
N PRO A 19 5.78 10.04 4.17
CA PRO A 19 5.09 11.13 4.84
C PRO A 19 5.05 10.89 6.36
N PRO A 20 5.01 11.96 7.17
CA PRO A 20 4.88 11.83 8.60
C PRO A 20 3.58 11.09 8.94
N VAL A 21 3.63 10.31 10.02
CA VAL A 21 2.44 9.64 10.57
C VAL A 21 1.40 10.70 10.94
N PRO A 22 0.10 10.50 10.64
CA PRO A 22 -0.92 11.48 10.96
C PRO A 22 -0.99 11.78 12.48
N PRO A 23 -1.17 13.05 12.90
CA PRO A 23 -1.06 13.45 14.31
C PRO A 23 -2.01 12.72 15.26
N HIS A 24 -3.17 12.29 14.77
CA HIS A 24 -4.19 11.62 15.59
C HIS A 24 -3.90 10.14 15.86
N VAL A 25 -2.90 9.55 15.21
CA VAL A 25 -2.53 8.14 15.38
C VAL A 25 -1.09 7.95 15.87
N GLU A 26 -0.27 9.00 15.85
CA GLU A 26 1.15 8.95 16.24
C GLU A 26 1.36 8.40 17.66
N ASP A 27 0.58 8.89 18.63
CA ASP A 27 0.64 8.43 20.02
C ASP A 27 -0.09 7.09 20.27
N LEU A 28 -0.91 6.64 19.31
CA LEU A 28 -1.71 5.40 19.44
C LEU A 28 -0.99 4.20 18.84
N TRP A 29 -0.13 4.41 17.84
CA TRP A 29 0.54 3.35 17.13
C TRP A 29 1.76 2.84 17.90
N ASP A 30 1.94 1.53 17.86
CA ASP A 30 3.18 0.88 18.28
C ASP A 30 4.24 0.91 17.16
N ASP A 31 5.43 0.39 17.45
CA ASP A 31 6.54 0.33 16.50
C ASP A 31 6.21 -0.53 15.27
N ALA A 32 5.37 -1.56 15.42
CA ALA A 32 4.99 -2.43 14.32
C ALA A 32 4.06 -1.71 13.34
N GLN A 33 3.12 -0.91 13.84
CA GLN A 33 2.25 -0.07 13.00
C GLN A 33 3.04 1.02 12.28
N ARG A 34 4.03 1.65 12.94
CA ARG A 34 4.93 2.62 12.29
C ARG A 34 5.79 1.98 11.20
N ALA A 35 6.40 0.83 11.48
CA ALA A 35 7.17 0.09 10.47
C ALA A 35 6.28 -0.35 9.29
N ARG A 36 5.03 -0.73 9.55
CA ARG A 36 4.07 -1.07 8.50
C ARG A 36 3.70 0.13 7.64
N TRP A 37 3.51 1.31 8.25
CA TRP A 37 3.29 2.56 7.53
C TRP A 37 4.46 2.87 6.58
N GLU A 38 5.69 2.84 7.09
CA GLU A 38 6.90 3.05 6.29
C GLU A 38 7.00 2.07 5.12
N SER A 39 6.87 0.77 5.41
CA SER A 39 6.91 -0.29 4.38
C SER A 39 5.86 -0.11 3.28
N LEU A 40 4.67 0.42 3.59
CA LEU A 40 3.65 0.70 2.58
C LEU A 40 4.05 1.88 1.69
N TRP A 41 4.63 2.93 2.26
CA TRP A 41 5.09 4.10 1.49
C TRP A 41 6.36 3.86 0.68
N GLU A 42 7.14 2.84 1.04
CA GLU A 42 8.29 2.35 0.26
C GLU A 42 7.90 1.34 -0.84
N SER A 43 6.64 0.87 -0.85
CA SER A 43 6.15 -0.12 -1.82
C SER A 43 6.01 0.45 -3.24
N PRO A 44 6.04 -0.38 -4.30
CA PRO A 44 5.80 0.02 -5.69
C PRO A 44 4.59 0.95 -5.86
N GLN A 45 3.48 0.61 -5.20
CA GLN A 45 2.20 1.30 -5.32
C GLN A 45 2.28 2.76 -4.87
N ALA A 46 3.15 3.06 -3.91
CA ALA A 46 3.32 4.41 -3.39
C ALA A 46 3.82 5.42 -4.43
N ASN A 47 4.44 4.96 -5.53
CA ASN A 47 4.80 5.82 -6.67
C ASN A 47 3.59 6.53 -7.30
N LEU A 48 2.37 5.99 -7.11
CA LEU A 48 1.12 6.58 -7.61
C LEU A 48 0.23 7.14 -6.50
N TRP A 49 0.68 7.07 -5.25
CA TRP A 49 -0.03 7.70 -4.14
C TRP A 49 0.39 9.16 -4.01
N ASP A 50 -0.57 10.01 -3.63
CA ASP A 50 -0.31 11.39 -3.23
C ASP A 50 -0.71 11.61 -1.77
N SER A 51 -0.66 12.86 -1.31
CA SER A 51 -1.03 13.21 0.06
C SER A 51 -2.46 12.82 0.44
N SER A 52 -3.37 12.61 -0.52
CA SER A 52 -4.73 12.16 -0.24
C SER A 52 -4.80 10.70 0.20
N ALA A 53 -3.81 9.87 -0.17
CA ALA A 53 -3.76 8.46 0.21
C ALA A 53 -3.40 8.24 1.69
N ALA A 54 -2.78 9.23 2.35
CA ALA A 54 -2.30 9.11 3.74
C ALA A 54 -3.38 8.66 4.73
N ALA A 55 -4.59 9.19 4.62
CA ALA A 55 -5.69 8.77 5.48
C ALA A 55 -6.09 7.31 5.22
N THR A 56 -6.14 6.88 3.96
CA THR A 56 -6.48 5.50 3.58
C THR A 56 -5.43 4.51 4.04
N VAL A 57 -4.13 4.84 3.91
CA VAL A 57 -3.04 4.02 4.44
C VAL A 57 -3.15 3.91 5.96
N ALA A 58 -3.46 5.01 6.66
CA ALA A 58 -3.59 4.99 8.12
C ALA A 58 -4.78 4.14 8.61
N VAL A 59 -5.92 4.21 7.90
CA VAL A 59 -7.06 3.33 8.14
C VAL A 59 -6.68 1.86 7.93
N LEU A 60 -5.95 1.56 6.85
CA LEU A 60 -5.48 0.20 6.58
C LEU A 60 -4.59 -0.34 7.70
N VAL A 61 -3.57 0.41 8.14
CA VAL A 61 -2.67 0.01 9.23
C VAL A 61 -3.43 -0.18 10.55
N THR A 62 -4.35 0.72 10.86
CA THR A 62 -5.14 0.67 12.10
C THR A 62 -6.06 -0.56 12.14
N TYR A 63 -6.75 -0.84 11.03
CA TYR A 63 -7.65 -1.99 10.97
C TYR A 63 -6.92 -3.32 10.78
N GLU A 64 -5.77 -3.34 10.12
CA GLU A 64 -4.92 -4.53 10.03
C GLU A 64 -4.57 -5.03 11.43
N ARG A 65 -4.15 -4.12 12.32
CA ARG A 65 -3.86 -4.45 13.72
C ARG A 65 -5.07 -5.03 14.43
N ALA A 66 -6.23 -4.36 14.37
CA ALA A 66 -7.45 -4.83 15.04
C ALA A 66 -7.93 -6.20 14.51
N ILE A 67 -7.75 -6.47 13.21
CA ILE A 67 -8.09 -7.77 12.61
C ILE A 67 -7.18 -8.86 13.17
N LEU A 68 -5.86 -8.62 13.19
CA LEU A 68 -4.87 -9.58 13.69
C LEU A 68 -5.02 -9.86 15.18
N GLU A 69 -5.47 -8.89 15.97
CA GLU A 69 -5.78 -9.06 17.40
C GLU A 69 -7.14 -9.74 17.64
N GLY A 70 -7.97 -9.92 16.61
CA GLY A 70 -9.33 -10.46 16.76
C GLY A 70 -10.30 -9.49 17.43
N THR A 71 -10.00 -8.20 17.46
CA THR A 71 -10.82 -7.14 18.07
C THR A 71 -11.64 -6.36 17.04
N ALA A 72 -11.38 -6.55 15.74
CA ALA A 72 -12.10 -5.89 14.66
C ALA A 72 -13.56 -6.37 14.53
N SER A 73 -14.46 -5.41 14.34
CA SER A 73 -15.82 -5.66 13.86
C SER A 73 -15.84 -6.07 12.37
N ALA A 74 -16.95 -6.67 11.93
CA ALA A 74 -17.13 -7.05 10.53
C ALA A 74 -17.03 -5.86 9.57
N TRP A 75 -17.51 -4.69 9.98
CA TRP A 75 -17.41 -3.46 9.19
C TRP A 75 -15.95 -2.99 9.06
N GLN A 76 -15.15 -3.02 10.13
CA GLN A 76 -13.72 -2.68 10.06
C GLN A 76 -12.95 -3.62 9.13
N ALA A 77 -13.25 -4.92 9.18
CA ALA A 77 -12.66 -5.89 8.27
C ALA A 77 -13.05 -5.64 6.80
N GLN A 78 -14.28 -5.18 6.56
CA GLN A 78 -14.73 -4.79 5.22
C GLN A 78 -14.03 -3.51 4.74
N GLU A 79 -13.93 -2.50 5.60
CA GLU A 79 -13.26 -1.23 5.27
C GLU A 79 -11.76 -1.44 4.99
N TRP A 80 -11.10 -2.34 5.72
CA TRP A 80 -9.71 -2.74 5.44
C TRP A 80 -9.55 -3.32 4.02
N ARG A 81 -10.49 -4.18 3.58
CA ARG A 81 -10.46 -4.73 2.22
C ARG A 81 -10.67 -3.65 1.16
N TYR A 82 -11.58 -2.70 1.41
CA TYR A 82 -11.79 -1.57 0.50
C TYR A 82 -10.56 -0.67 0.41
N ALA A 83 -9.93 -0.34 1.54
CA ALA A 83 -8.69 0.43 1.57
C ALA A 83 -7.55 -0.30 0.82
N SER A 84 -7.40 -1.60 1.05
CA SER A 84 -6.39 -2.43 0.36
C SER A 84 -6.61 -2.44 -1.16
N ALA A 85 -7.87 -2.51 -1.61
CA ALA A 85 -8.19 -2.43 -3.03
C ALA A 85 -7.97 -1.02 -3.61
N ALA A 86 -8.35 0.04 -2.90
CA ALA A 86 -8.16 1.42 -3.34
C ALA A 86 -6.67 1.78 -3.50
N LEU A 87 -5.82 1.21 -2.65
CA LEU A 87 -4.37 1.43 -2.66
C LEU A 87 -3.61 0.54 -3.66
N GLY A 88 -4.28 -0.38 -4.37
CA GLY A 88 -3.62 -1.27 -5.33
C GLY A 88 -2.78 -2.38 -4.68
N LEU A 89 -3.10 -2.76 -3.44
CA LEU A 89 -2.28 -3.72 -2.67
C LEU A 89 -2.63 -5.19 -2.94
N THR A 90 -3.65 -5.46 -3.76
CA THR A 90 -4.04 -6.83 -4.13
C THR A 90 -3.85 -7.08 -5.63
N PRO A 91 -3.64 -8.34 -6.07
CA PRO A 91 -3.54 -8.65 -7.50
C PRO A 91 -4.76 -8.20 -8.30
N GLU A 92 -5.96 -8.35 -7.74
CA GLU A 92 -7.20 -7.88 -8.36
C GLU A 92 -7.23 -6.36 -8.50
N ALA A 93 -6.73 -5.62 -7.50
CA ALA A 93 -6.65 -4.18 -7.54
C ALA A 93 -5.62 -3.69 -8.56
N LEU A 94 -4.44 -4.32 -8.63
CA LEU A 94 -3.43 -4.02 -9.65
C LEU A 94 -4.01 -4.18 -11.06
N GLN A 95 -4.73 -5.28 -11.31
CA GLN A 95 -5.42 -5.50 -12.58
C GLN A 95 -6.47 -4.42 -12.87
N LYS A 96 -7.31 -4.08 -11.89
CA LYS A 96 -8.37 -3.06 -12.03
C LYS A 96 -7.82 -1.66 -12.29
N LEU A 97 -6.70 -1.33 -11.66
CA LEU A 97 -6.01 -0.04 -11.81
C LEU A 97 -5.11 0.00 -13.05
N ASN A 98 -4.97 -1.12 -13.76
CA ASN A 98 -4.07 -1.31 -14.89
C ASN A 98 -2.59 -1.03 -14.51
N TRP A 99 -2.20 -1.48 -13.32
CA TRP A 99 -0.85 -1.37 -12.78
C TRP A 99 -0.10 -2.69 -12.92
N THR A 100 1.19 -2.62 -13.17
CA THR A 100 2.11 -3.77 -13.20
C THR A 100 3.36 -3.38 -12.43
N ILE A 101 3.87 -4.27 -11.59
CA ILE A 101 5.10 -4.03 -10.82
C ILE A 101 6.25 -4.62 -11.63
N GLN A 102 7.31 -3.83 -11.82
CA GLN A 102 8.54 -4.30 -12.44
C GLN A 102 9.18 -5.36 -11.54
N GLU A 103 9.59 -6.47 -12.14
CA GLU A 103 10.40 -7.47 -11.44
C GLU A 103 11.77 -6.86 -11.12
N GLU A 104 12.27 -7.09 -9.91
CA GLU A 104 13.66 -6.81 -9.62
C GLU A 104 14.50 -7.66 -10.59
N GLU A 105 15.33 -7.03 -11.41
CA GLU A 105 16.36 -7.78 -12.12
C GLU A 105 17.30 -8.33 -11.05
N ASP A 106 17.10 -9.60 -10.68
CA ASP A 106 18.05 -10.33 -9.86
C ASP A 106 19.43 -10.15 -10.51
N ALA A 107 20.36 -9.57 -9.76
CA ALA A 107 21.74 -9.36 -10.18
C ALA A 107 22.47 -10.72 -10.25
N GLU A 108 22.05 -11.59 -11.18
CA GLU A 108 22.62 -12.91 -11.43
C GLU A 108 23.27 -12.91 -12.82
N ASP A 109 24.23 -12.00 -13.03
CA ASP A 109 25.20 -12.05 -14.14
C ASP A 109 26.51 -11.33 -13.75
N ALA A 110 26.95 -11.52 -12.50
CA ALA A 110 28.27 -11.12 -12.02
C ALA A 110 28.94 -12.25 -11.24
N ALA A 111 29.19 -13.38 -11.92
CA ALA A 111 30.08 -14.45 -11.44
C ALA A 111 31.00 -14.92 -12.58
#